data_AF-A0AAN5C9A5-F1
#
_entry.id   AF-A0AAN5C9A5-F1
#
_cell.length_a   1.000
_cell.length_b   1.000
_cell.length_c   1.000
_cell.angle_alpha   90.00
_cell.angle_beta   90.00
_cell.angle_gamma   90.00
#
_symmetry.space_group_name_H-M   'P 1'
#
loop_
_entity.id
_entity.type
_entity.pdbx_description
1 polymer ?
#
loop_
_entity_poly.entity_id
_entity_poly.type
_entity_poly.pdbx_seq_one_letter_code
_entity_poly.pdbx_strand_id
1 'polypeptide(L)'
;MGYGPQLYELITNPMRRKQRVNLVKGARVWSSLRLRDEHPTIVLDMQYVFDGQHEREYSISKQLQYCISENLYSLRPLPLILSNVPNNENGRCYTEKVLGSWSGDHQHQTILPDVEKVSPRAAVRKATGKTKSKIVYISRHANRVLDGPLNADAYVLCASFDNNRESILAAKNQKIE
;
A
#
# COMPACT_ATOMS: atom_id res chain seq x y z
N MET A 1 0.13 0.17 24.99
CA MET A 1 -0.63 1.36 24.56
C MET A 1 -0.66 1.38 23.05
N GLY A 2 -1.83 1.48 22.43
CA GLY A 2 -1.99 1.48 20.97
C GLY A 2 -2.47 2.84 20.48
N TYR A 3 -1.97 3.28 19.31
CA TYR A 3 -2.51 4.42 18.58
C TYR A 3 -3.49 3.90 17.52
N GLY A 4 -4.62 4.57 17.35
CA GLY A 4 -5.62 4.21 16.34
C GLY A 4 -7.03 4.70 16.66
N PRO A 5 -7.98 4.52 15.72
CA PRO A 5 -9.37 4.90 15.90
C PRO A 5 -9.99 4.22 17.13
N GLN A 6 -10.66 4.98 18.00
CA GLN A 6 -11.18 4.51 19.30
C GLN A 6 -10.11 4.16 20.36
N LEU A 7 -8.84 4.50 20.10
CA LEU A 7 -7.72 4.40 21.05
C LEU A 7 -7.11 5.80 21.26
N TYR A 8 -5.81 5.89 21.50
CA TYR A 8 -5.12 7.18 21.53
C TYR A 8 -4.97 7.72 20.11
N GLU A 9 -5.80 8.71 19.79
CA GLU A 9 -5.70 9.46 18.54
C GLU A 9 -4.94 10.77 18.78
N LEU A 10 -4.00 11.09 17.89
CA LEU A 10 -3.40 12.42 17.86
C LEU A 10 -4.46 13.41 17.38
N ILE A 11 -5.04 14.18 18.30
CA ILE A 11 -5.93 15.29 17.96
C ILE A 11 -5.11 16.32 17.18
N THR A 12 -5.28 16.32 15.85
CA THR A 12 -4.72 17.38 15.01
C THR A 12 -5.50 18.67 15.22
N ASN A 13 -4.82 19.81 15.29
CA ASN A 13 -5.47 21.11 15.47
C ASN A 13 -6.56 21.31 14.38
N PRO A 14 -7.85 21.39 14.75
CA PRO A 14 -8.96 21.46 13.79
C PRO A 14 -8.94 22.76 12.96
N MET A 15 -8.24 23.79 13.44
CA MET A 15 -8.05 25.07 12.74
C MET A 15 -6.92 25.03 11.70
N ARG A 16 -6.23 23.90 11.55
CA ARG A 16 -5.12 23.77 10.59
C ARG A 16 -5.68 23.77 9.17
N ARG A 17 -5.17 24.68 8.32
CA ARG A 17 -5.60 24.82 6.92
C ARG A 17 -5.35 23.52 6.14
N LYS A 18 -6.42 22.83 5.74
CA LYS A 18 -6.38 21.54 5.02
C LYS A 18 -5.51 21.57 3.77
N GLN A 19 -5.59 22.64 2.98
CA GLN A 19 -4.75 22.86 1.80
C GLN A 19 -3.24 22.76 2.13
N ARG A 20 -2.79 23.43 3.20
CA ARG A 20 -1.38 23.40 3.60
C ARG A 20 -0.97 22.02 4.07
N VAL A 21 -1.86 21.30 4.75
CA VAL A 21 -1.61 19.91 5.16
C VAL A 21 -1.42 19.02 3.93
N ASN A 22 -2.33 19.09 2.96
CA ASN A 22 -2.26 18.25 1.76
C ASN A 22 -1.01 18.56 0.93
N LEU A 23 -0.64 19.84 0.76
CA LEU A 23 0.61 20.22 0.12
C LEU A 23 1.85 19.61 0.79
N VAL A 24 1.92 19.65 2.11
CA VAL A 24 3.06 19.06 2.86
C VAL A 24 3.08 17.53 2.69
N LYS A 25 1.92 16.87 2.77
CA LYS A 25 1.81 15.41 2.58
C LYS A 25 2.23 15.01 1.17
N GLY A 26 1.68 15.68 0.15
CA GLY A 26 2.03 15.46 -1.25
C GLY A 26 3.52 15.70 -1.53
N ALA A 27 4.09 16.78 -0.99
CA ALA A 27 5.52 17.07 -1.14
C ALA A 27 6.43 15.97 -0.56
N ARG A 28 6.05 15.38 0.59
CA ARG A 28 6.78 14.25 1.19
C ARG A 28 6.69 13.00 0.32
N VAL A 29 5.49 12.63 -0.12
CA VAL A 29 5.30 11.47 -1.02
C VAL A 29 6.10 11.67 -2.30
N TRP A 30 6.03 12.86 -2.89
CA TRP A 30 6.80 13.21 -4.08
C TRP A 30 8.32 13.08 -3.86
N SER A 31 8.83 13.54 -2.71
CA SER A 31 10.23 13.35 -2.35
C SER A 31 10.61 11.87 -2.33
N SER A 32 9.79 11.03 -1.69
CA SER A 32 10.03 9.59 -1.64
C SER A 32 9.96 8.92 -3.01
N LEU A 33 9.08 9.40 -3.88
CA LEU A 33 8.97 8.91 -5.26
C LEU A 33 10.20 9.27 -6.12
N ARG A 34 10.79 10.45 -5.91
CA ARG A 34 12.02 10.86 -6.61
C ARG A 34 13.24 10.08 -6.13
N LEU A 35 13.24 9.67 -4.86
CA LEU A 35 14.31 8.89 -4.24
C LEU A 35 13.93 7.40 -4.14
N ARG A 36 13.21 6.85 -5.12
CA ARG A 36 12.80 5.43 -5.16
C ARG A 36 13.98 4.45 -5.10
N ASP A 37 15.20 4.89 -5.43
CA ASP A 37 16.41 4.07 -5.27
C ASP A 37 16.92 4.01 -3.82
N GLU A 38 16.55 4.98 -2.99
CA GLU A 38 16.92 5.04 -1.56
C GLU A 38 15.78 4.56 -0.65
N HIS A 39 14.55 4.51 -1.16
CA HIS A 39 13.36 4.16 -0.40
C HIS A 39 12.63 2.96 -1.02
N PRO A 40 12.35 1.93 -0.23
CA PRO A 40 11.64 0.75 -0.73
C PRO A 40 10.22 1.11 -1.16
N THR A 41 9.75 0.48 -2.23
CA THR A 41 8.35 0.52 -2.62
C THR A 41 7.56 -0.56 -1.86
N ILE A 42 6.43 -0.20 -1.27
CA ILE A 42 5.51 -1.18 -0.69
C ILE A 42 4.47 -1.54 -1.74
N VAL A 43 4.33 -2.84 -1.98
CA VAL A 43 3.34 -3.38 -2.90
C VAL A 43 2.31 -4.17 -2.11
N LEU A 44 1.05 -3.85 -2.32
CA LEU A 44 -0.08 -4.55 -1.75
C LEU A 44 -0.64 -5.49 -2.83
N ASP A 45 -0.49 -6.79 -2.60
CA ASP A 45 -0.97 -7.83 -3.52
C ASP A 45 -2.46 -8.10 -3.27
N MET A 46 -3.29 -7.69 -4.23
CA MET A 46 -4.75 -7.72 -4.12
C MET A 46 -5.38 -9.01 -4.66
N GLN A 47 -4.58 -10.00 -5.05
CA GLN A 47 -5.08 -11.17 -5.79
C GLN A 47 -6.17 -11.97 -5.04
N TYR A 48 -6.14 -12.00 -3.69
CA TYR A 48 -7.11 -12.75 -2.87
C TYR A 48 -8.25 -11.89 -2.31
N VAL A 49 -8.25 -10.58 -2.60
CA VAL A 49 -9.32 -9.69 -2.13
C VAL A 49 -10.63 -9.96 -2.87
N PHE A 50 -10.53 -10.43 -4.11
CA PHE A 50 -11.66 -10.61 -5.03
C PHE A 50 -12.23 -12.04 -5.03
N ASP A 51 -11.91 -12.86 -4.03
CA ASP A 51 -12.32 -14.28 -3.91
C ASP A 51 -13.81 -14.47 -3.50
N GLY A 52 -14.62 -13.39 -3.50
CA GLY A 52 -16.06 -13.45 -3.26
C GLY A 52 -16.50 -13.39 -1.79
N GLN A 53 -15.59 -13.16 -0.85
CA GLN A 53 -15.91 -13.04 0.59
C GLN A 53 -16.06 -11.58 1.03
N HIS A 54 -17.27 -11.03 0.89
CA HIS A 54 -17.55 -9.61 1.12
C HIS A 54 -17.18 -9.06 2.51
N GLU A 55 -17.35 -9.85 3.58
CA GLU A 55 -16.96 -9.39 4.94
C GLU A 55 -15.45 -9.18 5.07
N ARG A 56 -14.66 -10.08 4.45
CA ARG A 56 -13.21 -9.97 4.43
C ARG A 56 -12.77 -8.80 3.57
N GLU A 57 -13.38 -8.67 2.39
CA GLU A 57 -13.15 -7.55 1.48
C GLU A 57 -13.33 -6.21 2.22
N TYR A 58 -14.46 -6.02 2.91
CA TYR A 58 -14.74 -4.79 3.65
C TYR A 58 -13.70 -4.47 4.73
N SER A 59 -13.31 -5.49 5.50
CA SER A 59 -12.30 -5.34 6.56
C SER A 59 -10.92 -4.99 5.98
N ILE A 60 -10.53 -5.65 4.89
CA ILE A 60 -9.28 -5.36 4.16
C ILE A 60 -9.32 -3.94 3.60
N SER A 61 -10.44 -3.51 2.99
CA SER A 61 -10.59 -2.14 2.48
C SER A 61 -10.37 -1.09 3.57
N LYS A 62 -10.92 -1.29 4.77
CA LYS A 62 -10.68 -0.39 5.90
C LYS A 62 -9.21 -0.37 6.32
N GLN A 63 -8.57 -1.54 6.44
CA GLN A 63 -7.16 -1.62 6.80
C GLN A 63 -6.26 -0.94 5.76
N LEU A 64 -6.57 -1.10 4.47
CA LEU A 64 -5.90 -0.39 3.39
C LEU A 64 -6.09 1.11 3.50
N GLN A 65 -7.30 1.57 3.82
CA GLN A 65 -7.54 3.00 4.01
C GLN A 65 -6.68 3.57 5.15
N TYR A 66 -6.57 2.83 6.27
CA TYR A 66 -5.69 3.22 7.37
C TYR A 66 -4.21 3.21 6.96
N CYS A 67 -3.77 2.19 6.23
CA CYS A 67 -2.39 2.12 5.73
C CYS A 67 -2.04 3.35 4.87
N ILE A 68 -2.92 3.74 3.95
CA ILE A 68 -2.74 4.93 3.11
C ILE A 68 -2.74 6.20 3.96
N SER A 69 -3.67 6.33 4.90
CA SER A 69 -3.75 7.48 5.80
C SER A 69 -2.46 7.63 6.62
N GLU A 70 -2.02 6.59 7.31
CA GLU A 70 -0.80 6.58 8.12
C GLU A 70 0.45 6.87 7.28
N ASN A 71 0.52 6.31 6.07
CA ASN A 71 1.61 6.59 5.16
C ASN A 71 1.64 8.09 4.77
N LEU A 72 0.49 8.70 4.47
CA LEU A 72 0.39 10.14 4.17
C LEU A 72 0.78 11.01 5.38
N TYR A 73 0.51 10.56 6.61
CA TYR A 73 0.91 11.30 7.83
C TYR A 73 2.38 11.09 8.21
N SER A 74 3.03 10.03 7.72
CA SER A 74 4.44 9.76 7.97
C SER A 74 5.34 10.93 7.57
N LEU A 75 6.46 11.07 8.29
CA LEU A 75 7.54 11.98 7.92
C LEU A 75 8.29 11.48 6.68
N ARG A 76 8.32 10.15 6.50
CA ARG A 76 8.95 9.45 5.39
C ARG A 76 7.94 8.47 4.80
N PRO A 77 6.98 8.94 4.00
CA PRO A 77 6.04 8.06 3.31
C PRO A 77 6.80 7.12 2.39
N LEU A 78 6.34 5.89 2.26
CA LEU A 78 6.85 4.94 1.27
C LEU A 78 5.97 4.97 0.02
N PRO A 79 6.54 4.87 -1.19
CA PRO A 79 5.76 4.66 -2.40
C PRO A 79 4.87 3.41 -2.26
N LEU A 80 3.58 3.55 -2.51
CA LEU A 80 2.61 2.46 -2.41
C LEU A 80 2.10 2.06 -3.80
N ILE A 81 1.96 0.75 -4.04
CA ILE A 81 1.36 0.21 -5.26
C ILE A 81 0.32 -0.85 -4.89
N LEU A 82 -0.90 -0.72 -5.40
CA LEU A 82 -1.90 -1.80 -5.39
C LEU A 82 -1.68 -2.64 -6.65
N SER A 83 -1.37 -3.92 -6.50
CA SER A 83 -1.09 -4.84 -7.60
C SER A 83 -2.16 -5.93 -7.72
N ASN A 84 -2.22 -6.61 -8.87
CA ASN A 84 -3.25 -7.62 -9.15
C ASN A 84 -4.69 -7.10 -9.02
N VAL A 85 -4.93 -5.81 -9.27
CA VAL A 85 -6.29 -5.26 -9.30
C VAL A 85 -6.96 -5.59 -10.64
N PRO A 86 -8.12 -6.29 -10.66
CA PRO A 86 -8.75 -6.71 -11.89
C PRO A 86 -9.29 -5.52 -12.70
N ASN A 87 -9.23 -5.61 -14.02
CA ASN A 87 -9.75 -4.58 -14.94
C ASN A 87 -11.23 -4.81 -15.29
N ASN A 88 -12.04 -5.15 -14.30
CA ASN A 88 -13.49 -5.28 -14.43
C ASN A 88 -14.18 -4.21 -13.57
N GLU A 89 -15.51 -4.15 -13.65
CA GLU A 89 -16.31 -3.21 -12.85
C GLU A 89 -16.06 -3.40 -11.35
N ASN A 90 -15.91 -4.64 -10.89
CA ASN A 90 -15.62 -4.95 -9.48
C ASN A 90 -14.30 -4.31 -9.02
N GLY A 91 -13.22 -4.43 -9.80
CA GLY A 91 -11.93 -3.83 -9.46
C GLY A 91 -11.97 -2.30 -9.47
N ARG A 92 -12.72 -1.69 -10.40
CA ARG A 92 -12.92 -0.23 -10.43
C ARG A 92 -13.72 0.25 -9.21
N CYS A 93 -14.86 -0.37 -8.94
CA CYS A 93 -15.71 -0.08 -7.79
C CYS A 93 -14.93 -0.25 -6.47
N TYR A 94 -14.12 -1.31 -6.36
CA TYR A 94 -13.24 -1.53 -5.20
C TYR A 94 -12.20 -0.41 -5.05
N THR A 95 -11.55 -0.03 -6.15
CA THR A 95 -10.55 1.04 -6.15
C THR A 95 -11.18 2.37 -5.73
N GLU A 96 -12.37 2.69 -6.25
CA GLU A 96 -13.15 3.86 -5.85
C GLU A 96 -13.59 3.80 -4.39
N LYS A 97 -13.99 2.63 -3.88
CA LYS A 97 -14.35 2.43 -2.48
C LYS A 97 -13.15 2.66 -1.54
N VAL A 98 -11.98 2.16 -1.90
CA VAL A 98 -10.76 2.33 -1.10
C VAL A 98 -10.25 3.77 -1.22
N LEU A 99 -9.97 4.23 -2.45
CA LEU A 99 -9.29 5.51 -2.71
C LEU A 99 -10.23 6.72 -2.76
N GLY A 100 -11.52 6.51 -2.99
CA GLY A 100 -12.52 7.59 -3.08
C GLY A 100 -12.74 8.33 -1.77
N SER A 101 -12.29 7.79 -0.62
CA SER A 101 -12.28 8.58 0.62
C SER A 101 -11.37 9.83 0.54
N TRP A 102 -10.43 9.85 -0.40
CA TRP A 102 -9.57 11.01 -0.69
C TRP A 102 -10.06 11.88 -1.86
N SER A 103 -11.23 11.59 -2.44
CA SER A 103 -11.83 12.39 -3.50
C SER A 103 -12.55 13.64 -2.95
N GLY A 104 -11.83 14.48 -2.20
CA GLY A 104 -12.35 15.73 -1.61
C GLY A 104 -11.76 17.00 -2.22
N ASP A 105 -11.83 18.11 -1.50
CA ASP A 105 -11.17 19.36 -1.91
C ASP A 105 -9.65 19.19 -2.03
N HIS A 106 -9.06 19.79 -3.08
CA HIS A 106 -7.62 19.77 -3.37
C HIS A 106 -7.01 18.40 -3.72
N GLN A 107 -7.74 17.52 -4.42
CA GLN A 107 -7.22 16.21 -4.87
C GLN A 107 -5.89 16.31 -5.61
N HIS A 108 -5.69 17.36 -6.41
CA HIS A 108 -4.45 17.61 -7.16
C HIS A 108 -3.19 17.76 -6.28
N GLN A 109 -3.35 17.93 -4.96
CA GLN A 109 -2.26 18.04 -4.00
C GLN A 109 -1.96 16.71 -3.29
N THR A 110 -2.81 15.70 -3.46
CA THR A 110 -2.67 14.39 -2.81
C THR A 110 -2.14 13.38 -3.83
N ILE A 111 -1.06 12.71 -3.46
CA ILE A 111 -0.50 11.61 -4.27
C ILE A 111 -0.99 10.29 -3.65
N LEU A 112 -1.81 9.56 -4.38
CA LEU A 112 -2.39 8.28 -3.98
C LEU A 112 -1.52 7.11 -4.49
N PRO A 113 -1.73 5.88 -3.97
CA PRO A 113 -1.05 4.69 -4.47
C PRO A 113 -1.28 4.46 -5.97
N ASP A 114 -0.26 3.95 -6.65
CA ASP A 114 -0.39 3.50 -8.04
C ASP A 114 -1.25 2.23 -8.08
N VAL A 115 -2.18 2.13 -9.04
CA VAL A 115 -3.06 0.95 -9.18
C VAL A 115 -2.68 0.20 -10.44
N GLU A 116 -2.21 -1.03 -10.27
CA GLU A 116 -1.68 -1.89 -11.32
C GLU A 116 -2.44 -3.21 -11.41
N LYS A 117 -2.62 -3.65 -12.65
CA LYS A 117 -3.31 -4.89 -13.01
C LYS A 117 -2.38 -6.10 -13.04
N VAL A 118 -1.08 -5.84 -13.02
CA VAL A 118 -0.04 -6.84 -13.17
C VAL A 118 0.42 -7.35 -11.81
N SER A 119 1.16 -8.45 -11.81
CA SER A 119 1.74 -9.03 -10.61
C SER A 119 2.68 -8.04 -9.89
N PRO A 120 2.85 -8.16 -8.57
CA PRO A 120 3.78 -7.35 -7.78
C PRO A 120 5.14 -7.14 -8.46
N ARG A 121 5.75 -8.22 -8.97
CA ARG A 121 7.05 -8.15 -9.66
C ARG A 121 7.02 -7.28 -10.92
N ALA A 122 5.97 -7.40 -11.73
CA ALA A 122 5.82 -6.60 -12.93
C ALA A 122 5.50 -5.13 -12.60
N ALA A 123 4.72 -4.89 -11.55
CA ALA A 123 4.39 -3.55 -11.06
C ALA A 123 5.65 -2.81 -10.57
N VAL A 124 6.50 -3.46 -9.78
CA VAL A 124 7.79 -2.91 -9.32
C VAL A 124 8.69 -2.60 -10.50
N ARG A 125 8.80 -3.51 -11.48
CA ARG A 125 9.59 -3.28 -12.70
C ARG A 125 9.09 -2.06 -13.47
N LYS A 126 7.78 -1.90 -13.62
CA LYS A 126 7.17 -0.75 -14.32
C LYS A 126 7.45 0.56 -13.58
N ALA A 127 7.37 0.54 -12.25
CA ALA A 127 7.55 1.72 -11.42
C ALA A 127 9.02 2.16 -11.27
N THR A 128 9.96 1.20 -11.26
CA THR A 128 11.40 1.48 -11.07
C THR A 128 12.21 1.48 -12.36
N GLY A 129 11.71 0.88 -13.44
CA GLY A 129 12.45 0.66 -14.67
C GLY A 129 13.55 -0.42 -14.57
N LYS A 130 13.77 -1.02 -13.39
CA LYS A 130 14.83 -2.02 -13.17
C LYS A 130 14.42 -3.39 -13.69
N THR A 131 15.24 -4.00 -14.55
CA THR A 131 15.02 -5.37 -15.05
C THR A 131 15.20 -6.43 -13.96
N LYS A 132 16.08 -6.16 -12.99
CA LYS A 132 16.28 -6.98 -11.79
C LYS A 132 16.07 -6.10 -10.56
N SER A 133 15.09 -6.47 -9.75
CA SER A 133 14.81 -5.81 -8.47
C SER A 133 14.83 -6.87 -7.37
N LYS A 134 15.42 -6.53 -6.24
CA LYS A 134 15.32 -7.33 -5.02
C LYS A 134 13.94 -7.08 -4.43
N ILE A 135 13.08 -8.08 -4.51
CA ILE A 135 11.70 -8.01 -4.01
C ILE A 135 11.57 -9.06 -2.91
N VAL A 136 11.06 -8.64 -1.75
CA VAL A 136 10.84 -9.51 -0.60
C VAL A 136 9.34 -9.60 -0.32
N TYR A 137 8.82 -10.81 -0.19
CA TYR A 137 7.42 -11.05 0.17
C TYR A 137 7.30 -11.27 1.67
N ILE A 138 6.61 -10.37 2.35
CA ILE A 138 6.39 -10.48 3.79
C ILE A 138 5.20 -11.40 4.05
N SER A 139 5.44 -12.45 4.82
CA SER A 139 4.45 -13.45 5.20
C SER A 139 4.58 -13.80 6.67
N ARG A 140 3.43 -14.02 7.34
CA ARG A 140 3.39 -14.54 8.71
C ARG A 140 4.00 -15.95 8.82
N HIS A 141 3.93 -16.72 7.73
CA HIS A 141 4.35 -18.11 7.71
C HIS A 141 5.80 -18.28 7.23
N ALA A 142 6.52 -17.18 6.95
CA ALA A 142 7.88 -17.20 6.45
C ALA A 142 8.85 -17.84 7.45
N ASN A 143 9.83 -18.59 6.93
CA ASN A 143 10.88 -19.20 7.74
C ASN A 143 12.04 -18.24 8.05
N ARG A 144 12.15 -17.13 7.30
CA ARG A 144 13.19 -16.11 7.46
C ARG A 144 12.58 -14.89 8.14
N VAL A 145 13.30 -14.36 9.12
CA VAL A 145 12.93 -13.13 9.81
C VAL A 145 13.52 -11.95 9.05
N LEU A 146 12.73 -10.90 8.88
CA LEU A 146 13.23 -9.63 8.36
C LEU A 146 14.06 -8.97 9.47
N ASP A 147 15.37 -8.93 9.30
CA ASP A 147 16.29 -8.31 10.24
C ASP A 147 16.97 -7.08 9.61
N GLY A 148 16.99 -5.98 10.36
CA GLY A 148 17.56 -4.70 9.94
C GLY A 148 16.63 -3.78 9.13
N PRO A 149 17.18 -2.70 8.55
CA PRO A 149 16.41 -1.73 7.79
C PRO A 149 15.88 -2.34 6.48
N LEU A 150 14.81 -1.75 5.95
CA LEU A 150 14.22 -2.15 4.67
C LEU A 150 15.22 -1.89 3.53
N ASN A 151 15.94 -2.93 3.11
CA ASN A 151 17.07 -2.91 2.17
C ASN A 151 16.77 -3.53 0.79
N ALA A 152 15.53 -3.95 0.55
CA ALA A 152 15.07 -4.42 -0.76
C ALA A 152 14.51 -3.24 -1.59
N ASP A 153 14.48 -3.38 -2.91
CA ASP A 153 13.84 -2.38 -3.79
C ASP A 153 12.33 -2.31 -3.53
N ALA A 154 11.72 -3.46 -3.20
CA ALA A 154 10.31 -3.53 -2.86
C ALA A 154 9.99 -4.61 -1.82
N TYR A 155 8.96 -4.33 -1.04
CA TYR A 155 8.36 -5.26 -0.10
C TYR A 155 6.91 -5.51 -0.49
N VAL A 156 6.52 -6.77 -0.61
CA VAL A 156 5.16 -7.18 -0.97
C VAL A 156 4.44 -7.65 0.27
N LEU A 157 3.22 -7.14 0.47
CA LEU A 157 2.30 -7.58 1.51
C LEU A 157 1.04 -8.14 0.84
N CYS A 158 0.64 -9.33 1.25
CA CYS A 158 -0.62 -9.93 0.81
C CYS A 158 -1.80 -9.17 1.43
N ALA A 159 -2.71 -8.63 0.64
CA ALA A 159 -3.96 -8.07 1.13
C ALA A 159 -4.94 -9.20 1.46
N SER A 160 -4.68 -9.91 2.55
CA SER A 160 -5.55 -10.96 3.08
C SER A 160 -5.31 -11.16 4.59
N PHE A 161 -6.21 -11.91 5.23
CA PHE A 161 -6.02 -12.39 6.60
C PHE A 161 -4.97 -13.51 6.71
N ASP A 162 -4.59 -14.12 5.59
CA ASP A 162 -3.54 -15.14 5.50
C ASP A 162 -3.82 -16.41 6.33
N ASN A 163 -5.11 -16.71 6.53
CA ASN A 163 -5.58 -17.88 7.29
C ASN A 163 -5.15 -19.19 6.62
N ASN A 164 -5.12 -19.20 5.28
CA ASN A 164 -4.83 -20.38 4.46
C ASN A 164 -3.43 -20.34 3.83
N ARG A 165 -2.48 -19.58 4.40
CA ARG A 165 -1.11 -19.41 3.88
C ARG A 165 -1.05 -18.83 2.46
N GLU A 166 -2.02 -17.99 2.14
CA GLU A 166 -2.18 -17.28 0.88
C GLU A 166 -0.90 -16.52 0.50
N SER A 167 -0.27 -15.86 1.47
CA SER A 167 0.95 -15.08 1.25
C SER A 167 2.14 -15.93 0.76
N ILE A 168 2.35 -17.13 1.31
CA ILE A 168 3.42 -18.03 0.86
C ILE A 168 3.12 -18.59 -0.52
N LEU A 169 1.87 -18.96 -0.78
CA LEU A 169 1.45 -19.48 -2.09
C LEU A 169 1.66 -18.41 -3.17
N ALA A 170 1.28 -17.16 -2.88
CA ALA A 170 1.55 -16.00 -3.73
C ALA A 170 3.04 -15.84 -4.03
N ALA A 171 3.88 -15.80 -2.98
CA ALA A 171 5.32 -15.62 -3.10
C ALA A 171 5.95 -16.71 -3.98
N LYS A 172 5.58 -17.98 -3.76
CA LYS A 172 6.05 -19.13 -4.56
C LYS A 172 5.64 -19.03 -6.02
N ASN A 173 4.37 -18.71 -6.29
CA ASN A 173 3.85 -18.60 -7.65
C ASN A 173 4.54 -17.48 -8.43
N GLN A 174 4.86 -16.38 -7.76
CA GLN A 174 5.50 -15.20 -8.37
C GLN A 174 7.05 -15.26 -8.33
N LYS A 175 7.62 -16.31 -7.73
CA LYS A 175 9.08 -16.50 -7.55
C LYS A 175 9.73 -15.29 -6.86
N ILE A 176 9.12 -14.85 -5.77
CA ILE A 176 9.60 -13.77 -4.89
C ILE A 176 10.20 -14.40 -3.62
N GLU A 177 11.25 -13.80 -3.09
CA GLU A 177 11.95 -14.26 -1.88
C GLU A 177 11.11 -14.11 -0.60
#